data_AF-A0A2N5ZNE9-F1
#
_entry.id   AF-A0A2N5ZNE9-F1
#
_cell.length_a   1.000
_cell.length_b   1.000
_cell.length_c   1.000
_cell.angle_alpha   90.00
_cell.angle_beta   90.00
_cell.angle_gamma   90.00
#
_symmetry.space_group_name_H-M   'P 1'
#
loop_
_entity.id
_entity.type
_entity.pdbx_description
1 polymer ?
#
loop_
_entity_poly.entity_id
_entity_poly.type
_entity_poly.pdbx_seq_one_letter_code
_entity_poly.pdbx_strand_id
1 'polypeptide(L)'
;GSSLLDFFDKAKSKIAHIHLSDFYPDEHIFPGKGRLKLKEFYNHIKKENFTGTLSLEVDPSAFENYKDKSTTLKELKSFLNAIR
;
A
#
# COMPACT_ATOMS: atom_id res chain seq x y z
N GLY A 1 13.08 8.72 12.51
CA GLY A 1 13.38 8.33 11.11
C GLY A 1 12.85 9.40 10.18
N SER A 2 13.42 9.53 8.98
CA SER A 2 12.86 10.36 7.90
C SER A 2 11.46 9.90 7.53
N SER A 3 10.62 10.81 7.01
CA SER A 3 9.28 10.44 6.56
C SER A 3 9.35 9.47 5.36
N LEU A 4 8.30 8.69 5.14
CA LEU A 4 8.18 7.82 3.95
C LEU A 4 8.32 8.64 2.64
N LEU A 5 7.80 9.87 2.63
CA LEU A 5 7.93 10.79 1.49
C LEU A 5 9.39 11.20 1.29
N ASP A 6 10.09 11.57 2.36
CA ASP A 6 11.49 11.99 2.29
C ASP A 6 12.38 10.86 1.75
N PHE A 7 12.08 9.62 2.13
CA PHE A 7 12.81 8.45 1.63
C PHE A 7 12.57 8.26 0.13
N PHE A 8 11.30 8.30 -0.29
CA PHE A 8 10.95 8.20 -1.70
C PHE A 8 11.64 9.30 -2.52
N ASP A 9 11.58 10.56 -2.09
CA ASP A 9 12.17 11.67 -2.84
C ASP A 9 13.68 11.54 -3.03
N LYS A 10 14.38 10.97 -2.06
CA LYS A 10 15.82 10.71 -2.14
C LYS A 10 16.17 9.52 -3.03
N ALA A 11 15.27 8.54 -3.14
CA ALA A 11 15.54 7.27 -3.81
C ALA A 11 14.80 7.09 -5.14
N LYS A 12 13.85 7.96 -5.50
CA LYS A 12 12.89 7.77 -6.61
C LYS A 12 13.51 7.42 -7.96
N SER A 13 14.72 7.91 -8.25
CA SER A 13 15.43 7.58 -9.50
C SER A 13 15.95 6.15 -9.58
N LYS A 14 15.94 5.41 -8.46
CA LYS A 14 16.43 4.04 -8.34
C LYS A 14 15.33 3.04 -7.96
N ILE A 15 14.12 3.52 -7.67
CA ILE A 15 13.00 2.67 -7.30
C ILE A 15 12.35 2.15 -8.58
N ALA A 16 12.38 0.84 -8.78
CA ALA A 16 11.65 0.17 -9.87
C ALA A 16 10.31 -0.43 -9.38
N HIS A 17 10.25 -0.82 -8.11
CA HIS A 17 9.11 -1.49 -7.52
C HIS A 17 8.87 -1.03 -6.08
N ILE A 18 7.59 -0.91 -5.71
CA ILE A 18 7.14 -0.61 -4.35
C ILE A 18 6.15 -1.68 -3.92
N HIS A 19 6.38 -2.25 -2.73
CA HIS A 19 5.38 -3.04 -2.01
C HIS A 19 4.66 -2.12 -1.02
N LEU A 20 3.34 -2.12 -1.09
CA LEU A 20 2.47 -1.32 -0.23
C LEU A 20 1.85 -2.25 0.81
N SER A 21 2.32 -2.14 2.05
CA SER A 21 1.76 -2.82 3.21
C SER A 21 1.42 -1.78 4.29
N ASP A 22 0.73 -2.21 5.35
CA ASP A 22 0.45 -1.39 6.52
C ASP A 22 0.81 -2.16 7.79
N PHE A 23 0.92 -1.47 8.92
CA PHE A 23 1.27 -2.11 10.19
C PHE A 23 0.56 -1.44 11.36
N TYR A 24 0.05 -2.25 12.31
CA TYR A 24 -0.28 -1.91 13.70
C TYR A 24 -1.04 -3.04 14.45
N PRO A 25 -0.51 -3.65 15.52
CA PRO A 25 0.90 -3.72 15.92
C PRO A 25 1.72 -4.64 15.01
N ASP A 26 1.04 -5.55 14.29
CA ASP A 26 1.63 -6.51 13.37
C ASP A 26 1.89 -5.88 12.00
N GLU A 27 2.83 -6.45 11.24
CA GLU A 27 3.11 -6.09 9.86
C GLU A 27 2.12 -6.74 8.88
N HIS A 28 2.02 -6.19 7.67
CA HIS A 28 1.22 -6.73 6.56
C HIS A 28 -0.28 -6.84 6.86
N ILE A 29 -0.79 -6.03 7.77
CA ILE A 29 -2.23 -5.93 8.04
C ILE A 29 -2.96 -5.26 6.87
N PHE A 30 -4.29 -5.36 6.86
CA PHE A 30 -5.08 -4.77 5.80
C PHE A 30 -4.87 -3.25 5.74
N PRO A 31 -4.47 -2.69 4.57
CA PRO A 31 -4.21 -1.28 4.37
C PRO A 31 -5.33 -0.37 4.85
N GLY A 32 -4.97 0.68 5.60
CA GLY A 32 -5.92 1.60 6.21
C GLY A 32 -6.40 1.19 7.60
N LYS A 33 -6.03 -0.01 8.08
CA LYS A 33 -6.18 -0.40 9.49
C LYS A 33 -4.93 -0.12 10.32
N GLY A 34 -3.81 0.25 9.69
CA GLY A 34 -2.56 0.54 10.38
C GLY A 34 -2.27 2.03 10.54
N ARG A 35 -0.98 2.35 10.59
CA ARG A 35 -0.48 3.70 10.87
C ARG A 35 0.11 4.40 9.66
N LEU A 36 0.32 3.68 8.54
CA LEU A 36 0.90 4.31 7.36
C LEU A 36 -0.12 5.19 6.64
N LYS A 37 0.32 6.39 6.26
CA LYS A 37 -0.49 7.32 5.48
C LYS A 37 -0.48 6.95 3.99
N LEU A 38 -0.98 5.77 3.66
CA LEU A 38 -0.84 5.18 2.32
C LEU A 38 -1.48 6.01 1.21
N LYS A 39 -2.60 6.70 1.48
CA LYS A 39 -3.23 7.63 0.53
C LYS A 39 -2.35 8.85 0.24
N GLU A 40 -1.71 9.41 1.26
CA GLU A 40 -0.78 10.53 1.11
C GLU A 40 0.42 10.10 0.28
N PHE A 41 0.98 8.92 0.59
CA PHE A 41 2.09 8.35 -0.18
C PHE A 41 1.73 8.06 -1.64
N TYR A 42 0.56 7.45 -1.90
CA TYR A 42 0.08 7.17 -3.26
C TYR A 42 -0.08 8.46 -4.08
N ASN A 43 -0.66 9.50 -3.48
CA ASN A 43 -0.81 10.79 -4.14
C ASN A 43 0.54 11.45 -4.44
N HIS A 44 1.50 11.31 -3.53
CA HIS A 44 2.86 11.82 -3.72
C HIS A 44 3.56 11.14 -4.89
N ILE A 45 3.62 9.81 -4.94
CA ILE A 45 4.30 9.10 -6.03
C ILE A 45 3.61 9.32 -7.39
N LYS A 46 2.28 9.53 -7.39
CA LYS A 46 1.52 9.90 -8.59
C LYS A 46 1.91 11.29 -9.09
N LYS A 47 2.04 12.27 -8.19
CA LYS A 47 2.50 13.63 -8.51
C LYS A 47 3.92 13.65 -9.06
N GLU A 48 4.78 12.77 -8.55
CA GLU A 48 6.17 12.60 -8.99
C GLU A 48 6.32 11.76 -10.27
N ASN A 49 5.20 11.41 -10.94
CA ASN A 49 5.18 10.60 -12.17
C ASN A 49 5.93 9.27 -12.03
N PHE A 50 5.79 8.60 -10.89
CA PHE A 50 6.38 7.29 -10.69
C PHE A 50 5.83 6.28 -11.72
N THR A 51 6.70 5.72 -12.55
CA THR A 51 6.35 4.77 -13.64
C THR A 51 6.66 3.32 -13.29
N GLY A 52 7.20 3.05 -12.09
CA GLY A 52 7.46 1.70 -11.62
C GLY A 52 6.18 0.95 -11.24
N THR A 53 6.34 -0.26 -10.73
CA THR A 53 5.20 -1.09 -10.31
C THR A 53 4.87 -0.86 -8.84
N LEU A 54 3.58 -0.85 -8.52
CA LEU A 54 3.06 -0.84 -7.15
C LEU A 54 2.31 -2.16 -6.89
N SER A 55 2.79 -2.95 -5.94
CA SER A 55 2.14 -4.18 -5.50
C SER A 55 1.53 -3.96 -4.12
N LEU A 56 0.33 -4.47 -3.90
CA LEU A 56 -0.22 -4.55 -2.55
C LEU A 56 0.30 -5.83 -1.88
N GLU A 57 0.93 -5.68 -0.72
CA GLU A 57 1.46 -6.79 0.07
C GLU A 57 0.71 -6.86 1.40
N VAL A 58 -0.02 -7.97 1.58
CA VAL A 58 -0.90 -8.21 2.72
C VAL A 58 -0.85 -9.68 3.09
N ASP A 59 -0.89 -9.98 4.39
CA ASP A 59 -1.03 -11.34 4.86
C ASP A 59 -2.43 -11.88 4.50
N PRO A 60 -2.57 -13.12 4.02
CA PRO A 60 -3.88 -13.72 3.80
C PRO A 60 -4.80 -13.63 5.03
N SER A 61 -4.28 -13.73 6.25
CA SER A 61 -5.10 -13.60 7.47
C SER A 61 -5.68 -12.20 7.68
N ALA A 62 -5.24 -11.19 6.93
CA ALA A 62 -5.75 -9.84 7.03
C ALA A 62 -7.13 -9.65 6.36
N PHE A 63 -7.54 -10.59 5.51
CA PHE A 63 -8.86 -10.61 4.86
C PHE A 63 -9.92 -11.27 5.74
N GLU A 64 -11.18 -10.89 5.57
CA GLU A 64 -12.30 -11.48 6.30
C GLU A 64 -12.44 -12.98 5.99
N ASN A 65 -12.27 -13.35 4.71
CA ASN A 65 -12.27 -14.75 4.27
C ASN A 65 -11.34 -14.94 3.06
N TYR A 66 -10.04 -15.10 3.32
CA TYR A 66 -9.02 -15.26 2.28
C TYR A 66 -9.18 -16.52 1.40
N LYS A 67 -9.97 -17.49 1.85
CA LYS A 67 -10.28 -18.70 1.06
C LYS A 67 -11.38 -18.43 0.03
N ASP A 68 -12.20 -17.41 0.24
CA ASP A 68 -13.16 -16.95 -0.76
C ASP A 68 -12.56 -15.83 -1.61
N LYS A 69 -12.29 -16.18 -2.88
CA LYS A 69 -11.77 -15.25 -3.89
C LYS A 69 -12.70 -14.06 -4.12
N SER A 70 -14.02 -14.25 -4.05
CA SER A 70 -14.98 -13.17 -4.31
C SER A 70 -14.92 -12.10 -3.23
N THR A 71 -14.96 -12.53 -1.96
CA THR A 71 -14.81 -11.66 -0.79
C THR A 71 -13.47 -10.94 -0.81
N THR A 72 -12.37 -11.67 -1.01
CA THR A 72 -11.01 -11.11 -1.12
C THR A 72 -10.93 -10.03 -2.22
N LEU A 73 -11.47 -10.32 -3.41
CA LEU A 73 -11.46 -9.36 -4.52
C LEU A 73 -12.31 -8.12 -4.24
N LYS A 74 -13.43 -8.27 -3.54
CA LYS A 74 -14.29 -7.15 -3.13
C LYS A 74 -13.55 -6.23 -2.16
N GLU A 75 -12.90 -6.79 -1.15
CA GLU A 75 -12.10 -6.03 -0.17
C GLU A 75 -10.96 -5.28 -0.87
N LEU A 76 -10.20 -5.96 -1.73
CA LEU A 76 -9.12 -5.36 -2.52
C LEU A 76 -9.60 -4.18 -3.38
N LYS A 77 -10.71 -4.36 -4.09
CA LYS A 77 -11.30 -3.29 -4.92
C LYS A 77 -11.76 -2.11 -4.07
N SER A 78 -12.35 -2.38 -2.90
CA SER A 78 -12.78 -1.32 -1.98
C SER A 78 -11.60 -0.48 -1.51
N PHE A 79 -10.49 -1.12 -1.11
CA PHE A 79 -9.26 -0.42 -0.75
C PHE A 79 -8.69 0.39 -1.92
N LEU A 80 -8.51 -0.22 -3.09
CA LEU A 80 -7.96 0.46 -4.27
C LEU A 80 -8.79 1.68 -4.68
N ASN A 81 -10.12 1.61 -4.54
CA ASN A 81 -11.00 2.76 -4.80
C ASN A 81 -10.87 3.86 -3.74
N ALA A 82 -10.53 3.53 -2.50
CA ALA A 82 -10.37 4.52 -1.43
C ALA A 82 -9.07 5.34 -1.54
N ILE A 83 -8.03 4.74 -2.14
CA ILE A 83 -6.71 5.37 -2.28
C ILE A 83 -6.48 6.05 -3.64
N ARG A 84 -7.21 5.68 -4.69
CA ARG A 84 -7.13 6.28 -6.04
C ARG A 84 -7.76 7.67 -6.11
#